data_AF-A0A094Q122-F1
#
_entry.id   AF-A0A094Q122-F1
#
_cell.length_a   1.000
_cell.length_b   1.000
_cell.length_c   1.000
_cell.angle_alpha   90.00
_cell.angle_beta   90.00
_cell.angle_gamma   90.00
#
_symmetry.space_group_name_H-M   'P 1'
#
loop_
_entity.id
_entity.type
_entity.pdbx_description
1 polymer ?
#
loop_
_entity_poly.entity_id
_entity_poly.type
_entity_poly.pdbx_seq_one_letter_code
_entity_poly.pdbx_strand_id
1 'polypeptide(L)'
;MTANRKLRIAVSVLSCMSLMAACSTSPKNYKSEGEKFLESEDLAKSAGYRYKYALCDQPQTIQVGTQYACIATDNDDNSWEFIIEITGDRELTVVSGKVVR
;
A
#
# COMPACT_ATOMS: atom_id res chain seq x y z
N MET A 1 -26.89 -61.63 7.43
CA MET A 1 -25.42 -61.43 7.38
C MET A 1 -25.14 -60.37 6.35
N THR A 2 -24.76 -59.17 6.80
CA THR A 2 -24.29 -58.11 5.91
C THR A 2 -23.13 -57.43 6.60
N ALA A 3 -21.94 -57.66 6.06
CA ALA A 3 -20.70 -57.01 6.45
C ALA A 3 -20.63 -55.58 5.90
N ASN A 4 -19.62 -54.83 6.35
CA ASN A 4 -19.08 -53.56 5.85
C ASN A 4 -19.40 -52.35 6.75
N ARG A 5 -18.46 -51.47 7.13
CA ARG A 5 -17.04 -51.28 6.77
C ARG A 5 -16.48 -50.31 7.81
N LYS A 6 -15.30 -50.61 8.37
CA LYS A 6 -14.64 -49.80 9.42
C LYS A 6 -14.43 -48.38 8.92
N LEU A 7 -15.12 -47.41 9.53
CA LEU A 7 -15.01 -45.99 9.24
C LEU A 7 -13.68 -45.50 9.83
N ARG A 8 -12.70 -45.23 8.95
CA ARG A 8 -11.38 -44.72 9.34
C ARG A 8 -11.51 -43.26 9.74
N ILE A 9 -11.17 -42.98 10.99
CA ILE A 9 -11.01 -41.66 11.58
C ILE A 9 -9.87 -40.95 10.85
N ALA A 10 -10.14 -39.78 10.27
CA ALA A 10 -9.12 -38.83 9.84
C ALA A 10 -9.48 -37.46 10.45
N VAL A 11 -8.99 -37.23 11.67
CA VAL A 11 -9.04 -35.91 12.32
C VAL A 11 -7.87 -35.12 11.74
N SER A 12 -8.16 -34.33 10.71
CA SER A 12 -7.22 -33.34 10.16
C SER A 12 -7.07 -32.23 11.20
N VAL A 13 -5.91 -32.18 11.86
CA VAL A 13 -5.50 -31.06 12.73
C VAL A 13 -5.29 -29.85 11.83
N LEU A 14 -6.34 -29.03 11.71
CA LEU A 14 -6.26 -27.72 11.07
C LEU A 14 -5.45 -26.81 12.00
N SER A 15 -4.15 -26.72 11.73
CA SER A 15 -3.22 -25.86 12.45
C SER A 15 -3.63 -24.40 12.19
N CYS A 16 -4.27 -23.77 13.18
CA CYS A 16 -4.48 -22.32 13.19
C CYS A 16 -3.11 -21.65 13.29
N MET A 17 -2.51 -21.33 12.13
CA MET A 17 -1.44 -20.33 12.05
C MET A 17 -2.06 -18.98 12.42
N SER A 18 -1.96 -18.63 13.70
CA SER A 18 -2.09 -17.26 14.16
C SER A 18 -0.95 -16.46 13.55
N LEU A 19 -1.21 -15.87 12.38
CA LEU A 19 -0.44 -14.76 11.86
C LEU A 19 -0.54 -13.64 12.90
N MET A 20 0.43 -13.59 13.81
CA MET A 20 0.72 -12.40 14.58
C MET A 20 1.01 -11.32 13.53
N ALA A 21 -0.01 -10.51 13.21
CA ALA A 21 0.18 -9.27 12.49
C ALA A 21 1.23 -8.51 13.31
N ALA A 22 2.44 -8.43 12.77
CA ALA A 22 3.47 -7.58 13.32
C ALA A 22 2.90 -6.16 13.23
N CYS A 23 2.31 -5.67 14.32
CA CYS A 23 2.13 -4.25 14.55
C CYS A 23 3.53 -3.64 14.45
N SER A 24 3.90 -3.18 13.25
CA SER A 24 5.06 -2.34 13.06
C SER A 24 4.75 -1.06 13.84
N THR A 25 5.27 -1.00 15.05
CA THR A 25 5.13 0.07 16.04
C THR A 25 5.95 1.33 15.67
N SER A 26 6.42 1.45 14.42
CA SER A 26 7.00 2.70 13.97
C SER A 26 5.90 3.77 13.88
N PRO A 27 6.18 5.03 14.29
CA PRO A 27 5.26 6.13 14.06
C PRO A 27 4.82 6.16 12.60
N LYS A 28 3.52 6.31 12.33
CA LYS A 28 3.00 6.43 10.97
C LYS A 28 3.59 7.69 10.34
N ASN A 29 4.37 7.52 9.28
CA ASN A 29 4.99 8.64 8.57
C ASN A 29 4.48 8.62 7.13
N TYR A 30 3.24 9.07 6.96
CA TYR A 30 2.55 9.10 5.67
C TYR A 30 3.26 9.99 4.64
N LYS A 31 4.05 10.99 5.08
CA LYS A 31 4.93 11.74 4.18
C LYS A 31 5.92 10.79 3.48
N SER A 32 6.75 10.10 4.27
CA SER A 32 7.78 9.19 3.70
C SER A 32 7.18 7.94 3.07
N GLU A 33 6.02 7.48 3.53
CA GLU A 33 5.30 6.38 2.89
C GLU A 33 4.74 6.82 1.52
N GLY A 34 4.24 8.04 1.39
CA GLY A 34 3.80 8.61 0.11
C GLY A 34 4.93 8.79 -0.89
N GLU A 35 6.10 9.25 -0.44
CA GLU A 35 7.30 9.37 -1.27
C GLU A 35 7.71 8.00 -1.84
N LYS A 36 7.78 6.97 -0.98
CA LYS A 36 8.09 5.60 -1.39
C LYS A 36 7.03 4.98 -2.29
N PHE A 37 5.75 5.30 -2.04
CA PHE A 37 4.65 4.83 -2.87
C PHE A 37 4.76 5.36 -4.29
N LEU A 38 5.06 6.66 -4.45
CA LEU A 38 5.25 7.28 -5.76
C LEU A 38 6.46 6.69 -6.51
N GLU A 39 7.55 6.41 -5.80
CA GLU A 39 8.77 5.81 -6.37
C GLU A 39 8.68 4.28 -6.52
N SER A 40 7.54 3.66 -6.22
CA SER A 40 7.39 2.21 -6.25
C SER A 40 7.30 1.64 -7.67
N GLU A 41 7.85 0.44 -7.87
CA GLU A 41 7.73 -0.29 -9.14
C GLU A 41 6.28 -0.64 -9.49
N ASP A 42 5.43 -0.81 -8.48
CA ASP A 42 4.03 -1.21 -8.69
C ASP A 42 3.20 -0.03 -9.20
N LEU A 43 3.43 1.18 -8.69
CA LEU A 43 2.88 2.38 -9.30
C LEU A 43 3.45 2.57 -10.71
N ALA A 44 4.76 2.36 -10.90
CA ALA A 44 5.37 2.53 -12.21
C ALA A 44 4.76 1.61 -13.29
N LYS A 45 4.51 0.34 -12.95
CA LYS A 45 3.86 -0.62 -13.85
C LYS A 45 2.42 -0.23 -14.20
N SER A 46 1.67 0.33 -13.25
CA SER A 46 0.27 0.70 -13.46
C SER A 46 0.10 2.04 -14.17
N ALA A 47 0.95 3.02 -13.87
CA ALA A 47 0.91 4.36 -14.45
C ALA A 47 1.65 4.44 -15.80
N GLY A 48 2.61 3.56 -16.08
CA GLY A 48 3.44 3.60 -17.28
C GLY A 48 4.63 4.57 -17.19
N TYR A 49 4.81 5.22 -16.04
CA TYR A 49 5.89 6.18 -15.77
C TYR A 49 6.65 5.77 -14.52
N ARG A 50 7.97 5.91 -14.53
CA ARG A 50 8.77 5.74 -13.32
C ARG A 50 9.02 7.10 -12.69
N TYR A 51 8.51 7.30 -11.48
CA TYR A 51 8.74 8.53 -10.74
C TYR A 51 9.99 8.43 -9.86
N LYS A 52 10.68 9.55 -9.70
CA LYS A 52 11.88 9.75 -8.89
C LYS A 52 11.81 11.09 -8.17
N TYR A 53 12.59 11.24 -7.11
CA TYR A 53 12.70 12.46 -6.30
C TYR A 53 11.34 12.88 -5.74
N ALA A 54 10.55 11.90 -5.29
CA ALA A 54 9.26 12.20 -4.69
C ALA A 54 9.47 13.00 -3.40
N LEU A 55 8.78 14.13 -3.29
CA LEU A 55 8.78 14.99 -2.10
C LEU A 55 7.34 15.28 -1.72
N CYS A 56 6.95 14.82 -0.54
CA CYS A 56 5.59 15.01 -0.03
C CYS A 56 5.55 16.08 1.06
N ASP A 57 4.44 16.80 1.10
CA ASP A 57 4.09 17.65 2.23
C ASP A 57 3.78 16.79 3.46
N GLN A 58 3.95 17.38 4.64
CA GLN A 58 3.49 16.74 5.87
C GLN A 58 1.96 16.80 5.90
N PRO A 59 1.25 15.66 5.95
CA PRO A 59 -0.19 15.68 6.08
C PRO A 59 -0.60 16.32 7.41
N GLN A 60 -1.67 17.12 7.37
CA GLN A 60 -2.18 17.86 8.53
C GLN A 60 -2.63 16.92 9.67
N THR A 61 -3.12 15.73 9.30
CA THR A 61 -3.50 14.68 10.25
C THR A 61 -3.15 13.30 9.69
N ILE A 62 -3.27 12.26 10.51
CA ILE A 62 -3.09 10.86 10.08
C ILE A 62 -4.44 10.13 9.89
N GLN A 63 -5.55 10.86 9.82
CA GLN A 63 -6.89 10.29 9.69
C GLN A 63 -7.17 9.92 8.23
N VAL A 64 -7.97 8.87 8.04
CA VAL A 64 -8.51 8.49 6.72
C VAL A 64 -9.27 9.67 6.11
N GLY A 65 -9.11 9.88 4.80
CA GLY A 65 -9.62 11.02 4.05
C GLY A 65 -8.72 12.26 4.11
N THR A 66 -7.61 12.23 4.88
CA THR A 66 -6.63 13.32 4.82
C THR A 66 -5.90 13.28 3.48
N GLN A 67 -5.93 14.40 2.79
CA GLN A 67 -5.20 14.59 1.54
C GLN A 67 -3.98 15.50 1.73
N TYR A 68 -2.92 15.22 0.98
CA TYR A 68 -1.69 16.00 0.99
C TYR A 68 -1.02 15.95 -0.39
N ALA A 69 -0.23 16.98 -0.68
CA ALA A 69 0.43 17.12 -1.97
C ALA A 69 1.78 16.42 -1.97
N CYS A 70 2.15 15.89 -3.12
CA CYS A 70 3.49 15.41 -3.42
C CYS A 70 3.91 15.89 -4.79
N ILE A 71 5.20 16.12 -4.98
CA ILE A 71 5.79 16.33 -6.29
C ILE A 71 6.73 15.18 -6.62
N ALA A 72 6.86 14.84 -7.90
CA ALA A 72 7.88 13.91 -8.36
C ALA A 72 8.28 14.23 -9.81
N THR A 73 9.37 13.64 -10.27
CA THR A 73 9.82 13.73 -11.66
C THR A 73 9.68 12.38 -12.32
N ASP A 74 9.15 12.31 -13.54
CA ASP A 74 9.08 11.04 -14.29
C ASP A 74 10.43 10.69 -14.97
N ASN A 75 10.44 9.58 -15.70
CA ASN A 75 11.60 9.12 -16.47
C ASN A 75 11.92 9.97 -17.71
N ASP A 76 11.02 10.87 -18.10
CA ASP A 76 11.16 11.79 -19.23
C ASP A 76 11.50 13.22 -18.75
N ASP A 77 11.85 13.36 -17.47
CA ASP A 77 12.18 14.60 -16.76
C ASP A 77 11.02 15.61 -16.66
N ASN A 78 9.77 15.18 -16.87
CA ASN A 78 8.61 16.03 -16.60
C ASN A 78 8.33 16.08 -15.10
N SER A 79 7.88 17.25 -14.64
CA SER A 79 7.49 17.45 -13.24
C SER A 79 6.01 17.19 -13.05
N TRP A 80 5.68 16.43 -12.02
CA TRP A 80 4.31 16.06 -11.67
C TRP A 80 3.93 16.58 -10.29
N GLU A 81 2.67 16.97 -10.15
CA GLU A 81 2.01 17.24 -8.88
C GLU A 81 0.94 16.18 -8.64
N PHE A 82 1.04 15.51 -7.49
CA PHE A 82 0.12 14.49 -7.02
C PHE A 82 -0.63 14.95 -5.76
N ILE A 83 -1.89 14.56 -5.67
CA ILE A 83 -2.67 14.60 -4.44
C ILE A 83 -2.85 13.17 -3.96
N ILE A 84 -2.28 12.88 -2.78
CA ILE A 84 -2.37 11.58 -2.12
C ILE A 84 -3.44 11.64 -1.03
N GLU A 85 -4.22 10.58 -0.89
CA GLU A 85 -5.18 10.40 0.21
C GLU A 85 -4.81 9.20 1.08
N ILE A 86 -4.93 9.38 2.40
CA ILE A 86 -4.87 8.28 3.37
C ILE A 86 -6.21 7.54 3.33
N THR A 87 -6.24 6.28 2.90
CA THR A 87 -7.47 5.48 2.82
C THR A 87 -7.62 4.48 3.96
N GLY A 88 -6.54 4.21 4.68
CA GLY A 88 -6.49 3.19 5.72
C GLY A 88 -5.20 3.22 6.53
N ASP A 89 -4.98 2.18 7.32
CA ASP A 89 -3.75 2.06 8.11
C ASP A 89 -2.56 1.78 7.18
N ARG A 90 -1.70 2.80 6.99
CA ARG A 90 -0.62 2.77 5.98
C ARG A 90 -1.09 2.48 4.55
N GLU A 91 -2.36 2.75 4.26
CA GLU A 91 -2.91 2.65 2.91
C GLU A 91 -3.05 4.05 2.31
N LEU A 92 -2.57 4.19 1.07
CA LEU A 92 -2.49 5.44 0.33
C LEU A 92 -3.05 5.24 -1.08
N THR A 93 -3.67 6.27 -1.63
CA THR A 93 -4.09 6.31 -3.03
C THR A 93 -3.79 7.66 -3.68
N VAL A 94 -3.61 7.67 -4.99
CA VAL A 94 -3.51 8.90 -5.79
C VAL A 94 -4.91 9.34 -6.19
N VAL A 95 -5.33 10.51 -5.72
CA VAL A 95 -6.62 11.14 -6.08
C VAL A 95 -6.48 11.92 -7.39
N SER A 96 -5.33 12.57 -7.57
CA SER A 96 -5.02 13.36 -8.77
C SER A 96 -3.53 13.28 -9.05
N GLY A 97 -3.16 13.21 -10.32
CA GLY A 97 -1.79 13.37 -10.80
C GLY A 97 -1.82 14.19 -12.08
N LYS A 98 -1.05 15.26 -12.16
CA LYS A 98 -0.96 16.11 -13.34
C LYS A 98 0.47 16.55 -13.61
N VAL A 99 0.83 16.61 -14.88
CA VAL A 99 2.07 17.25 -15.32
C VAL A 99 1.95 18.75 -15.08
N VAL A 100 2.96 19.34 -14.44
CA VAL A 100 3.03 20.79 -14.18
C VAL A 100 4.14 21.46 -14.97
N ARG A 101 5.11 20.70 -15.51
CA ARG A 101 6.17 21.20 -16.37
C ARG A 101 6.75 20.12 -17.26
#